data_AF-A0A1I3M8Z9-F1
#
_entry.id   AF-A0A1I3M8Z9-F1
#
_cell.length_a   1.000
_cell.length_b   1.000
_cell.length_c   1.000
_cell.angle_alpha   90.00
_cell.angle_beta   90.00
_cell.angle_gamma   90.00
#
_symmetry.space_group_name_H-M   'P 1'
#
loop_
_entity.id
_entity.type
_entity.pdbx_description
1 polymer ?
#
loop_
_entity_poly.entity_id
_entity_poly.type
_entity_poly.pdbx_seq_one_letter_code
_entity_poly.pdbx_strand_id
1 'polypeptide(L)'
;MRILCNRYFLTLLLFGLLINVSQKTGVVLPSFIRNYFNDLLILPIVLWIVLAFIREIKGKEFSVSWVVAIALATYYSLFFEWYLPQFYSRYTADVYDVFCYFFGAFTFLLFQSKIKST
;
A
#
# COMPACT_ATOMS: atom_id res chain seq x y z
N MET A 1 4.17 17.86 6.11
CA MET A 1 5.17 17.01 5.41
C MET A 1 6.01 16.08 6.29
N ARG A 2 6.21 16.33 7.60
CA ARG A 2 7.05 15.46 8.49
C ARG A 2 6.68 13.97 8.49
N ILE A 3 5.41 13.66 8.23
CA ILE A 3 4.86 12.29 8.19
C ILE A 3 5.44 11.50 7.01
N LEU A 4 5.67 12.13 5.87
CA LEU A 4 6.30 11.50 4.70
C LEU A 4 7.81 11.26 4.89
N CYS A 5 8.43 11.91 5.88
CA CYS A 5 9.81 11.63 6.28
C CYS A 5 9.90 10.57 7.38
N ASN A 6 8.80 9.90 7.73
CA ASN A 6 8.83 8.85 8.73
C ASN A 6 9.64 7.66 8.22
N ARG A 7 10.53 7.12 9.07
CA ARG A 7 11.40 5.99 8.75
C ARG A 7 10.61 4.80 8.17
N TYR A 8 9.42 4.50 8.72
CA TYR A 8 8.58 3.41 8.21
C TYR A 8 8.13 3.65 6.77
N PHE A 9 7.62 4.84 6.47
CA PHE A 9 7.21 5.20 5.11
C PHE A 9 8.39 5.15 4.13
N LEU A 10 9.54 5.70 4.53
CA LEU A 10 10.76 5.67 3.71
C LEU A 10 11.26 4.25 3.46
N THR A 11 11.19 3.36 4.47
CA THR A 11 11.55 1.95 4.27
C THR A 11 10.61 1.24 3.29
N LEU A 12 9.30 1.44 3.40
CA LEU A 12 8.32 0.85 2.47
C LEU A 12 8.57 1.32 1.03
N LEU A 13 8.82 2.62 0.87
CA LEU A 13 9.09 3.22 -0.44
C LEU A 13 10.42 2.73 -1.02
N LEU A 14 11.46 2.61 -0.19
CA LEU A 14 12.76 2.05 -0.60
C LEU A 14 12.61 0.59 -1.07
N PHE A 15 11.89 -0.25 -0.31
CA PHE A 15 11.64 -1.63 -0.71
C PHE A 15 10.88 -1.71 -2.04
N GLY A 16 9.81 -0.92 -2.20
CA GLY A 16 9.06 -0.86 -3.45
C GLY A 16 9.92 -0.42 -4.63
N LEU A 17 10.79 0.57 -4.46
CA LEU A 17 11.72 1.02 -5.50
C LEU A 17 12.75 -0.05 -5.85
N LEU A 18 13.36 -0.70 -4.85
CA LEU A 18 14.35 -1.75 -5.07
C LEU A 18 13.77 -2.93 -5.87
N ILE A 19 12.54 -3.33 -5.56
CA ILE A 19 11.85 -4.40 -6.29
C ILE A 19 11.58 -3.96 -7.73
N ASN A 20 11.04 -2.75 -7.93
CA ASN A 20 10.77 -2.23 -9.27
C ASN A 20 12.03 -2.08 -10.13
N VAL A 21 13.14 -1.59 -9.56
CA VAL A 21 14.43 -1.51 -10.25
C VAL A 21 14.92 -2.91 -10.60
N SER A 22 14.91 -3.83 -9.65
CA SER A 22 15.35 -5.22 -9.86
C SER A 22 14.57 -5.93 -10.97
N GLN A 23 13.25 -5.73 -11.02
CA GLN A 23 12.40 -6.26 -12.08
C GLN A 23 12.75 -5.67 -13.46
N LYS A 24 13.05 -4.36 -13.53
CA LYS A 24 13.42 -3.69 -14.79
C LYS A 24 14.83 -4.04 -15.26
N THR A 25 15.75 -4.33 -14.34
CA THR A 25 17.13 -4.72 -14.67
C THR A 25 17.28 -6.22 -14.96
N GLY A 26 16.17 -6.98 -14.99
CA GLY A 26 16.17 -8.40 -15.33
C GLY A 26 16.71 -9.31 -14.21
N VAL A 27 16.80 -8.83 -12.97
CA VAL A 27 17.21 -9.67 -11.84
C VAL A 27 16.10 -10.69 -11.58
N VAL A 28 16.48 -11.97 -11.51
CA VAL A 28 15.55 -13.07 -11.23
C VAL A 28 15.17 -13.02 -9.75
N LEU A 29 14.06 -12.35 -9.45
CA LEU A 29 13.45 -12.37 -8.13
C LEU A 29 12.63 -13.66 -7.94
N PRO A 30 12.55 -14.18 -6.70
CA PRO A 30 11.61 -15.24 -6.35
C PRO A 30 10.19 -14.88 -6.80
N SER A 31 9.44 -15.87 -7.29
CA SER A 31 8.08 -15.68 -7.83
C SER A 31 7.17 -14.93 -6.85
N PHE A 32 7.25 -15.26 -5.56
CA PHE A 32 6.47 -14.60 -4.52
C PHE A 32 6.76 -13.10 -4.42
N ILE A 33 8.04 -12.70 -4.39
CA ILE A 33 8.43 -11.29 -4.28
C ILE A 33 8.04 -10.52 -5.54
N ARG A 34 8.21 -11.15 -6.70
CA ARG A 34 7.91 -10.53 -7.98
C ARG A 34 6.42 -10.25 -8.16
N ASN A 35 5.57 -11.15 -7.69
CA ASN A 35 4.13 -11.12 -7.96
C ASN A 35 3.31 -10.43 -6.87
N TYR A 36 3.66 -10.59 -5.58
CA TYR A 36 2.78 -10.18 -4.46
C TYR A 36 3.31 -9.03 -3.61
N PHE A 37 4.62 -8.78 -3.66
CA PHE A 37 5.25 -7.88 -2.69
C PHE A 37 4.91 -6.41 -2.97
N ASN A 38 4.70 -6.05 -4.23
CA ASN A 38 4.23 -4.71 -4.58
C ASN A 38 2.80 -4.48 -4.08
N ASP A 39 1.93 -5.48 -4.21
CA ASP A 39 0.52 -5.44 -3.81
C ASP A 39 0.37 -5.39 -2.28
N LEU A 40 1.29 -6.01 -1.56
CA LEU A 40 1.38 -5.87 -0.11
C LEU A 40 1.82 -4.46 0.31
N LEU A 41 2.74 -3.83 -0.44
CA LEU A 41 3.30 -2.52 -0.11
C LEU A 41 2.43 -1.34 -0.56
N ILE A 42 1.58 -1.50 -1.57
CA ILE A 42 0.86 -0.36 -2.18
C ILE A 42 -0.15 0.26 -1.21
N LEU A 43 -0.98 -0.54 -0.55
CA LEU A 43 -1.98 -0.04 0.40
C LEU A 43 -1.40 0.75 1.58
N PRO A 44 -0.35 0.27 2.29
CA PRO A 44 0.21 1.04 3.39
C PRO A 44 0.83 2.35 2.89
N ILE A 45 1.50 2.35 1.73
CA ILE A 45 2.06 3.57 1.12
C ILE A 45 0.95 4.58 0.80
N VAL A 46 -0.11 4.14 0.12
CA VAL A 46 -1.25 5.00 -0.26
C VAL A 46 -1.94 5.57 0.98
N LEU A 47 -2.23 4.74 1.98
CA LEU A 47 -2.86 5.19 3.23
C LEU A 47 -1.99 6.19 3.99
N TRP A 48 -0.66 6.01 3.99
CA TRP A 48 0.28 6.98 4.55
C TRP A 48 0.24 8.32 3.82
N ILE A 49 0.17 8.31 2.49
CA ILE A 49 0.03 9.52 1.67
C ILE A 49 -1.30 10.22 1.99
N VAL A 50 -2.40 9.47 2.01
CA VAL A 50 -3.73 10.00 2.37
C VAL A 50 -3.72 10.62 3.76
N LEU A 51 -3.14 9.95 4.76
CA LEU A 51 -3.01 10.48 6.12
C LEU A 51 -2.20 11.78 6.14
N ALA A 52 -1.07 11.83 5.43
CA ALA A 52 -0.23 13.01 5.35
C ALA A 52 -1.02 14.19 4.76
N PHE A 53 -1.67 14.01 3.61
CA PHE A 53 -2.47 15.06 2.97
C PHE A 53 -3.63 15.52 3.84
N ILE A 54 -4.40 14.61 4.43
CA ILE A 54 -5.54 15.01 5.26
C ILE A 54 -5.08 15.77 6.51
N ARG A 55 -3.93 15.41 7.11
CA ARG A 55 -3.41 16.15 8.26
C ARG A 55 -2.93 17.56 7.93
N GLU A 56 -2.50 17.82 6.68
CA GLU A 56 -2.23 19.20 6.25
C GLU A 56 -3.52 20.04 6.17
N ILE A 57 -4.66 19.40 5.85
CA ILE A 57 -5.95 20.10 5.68
C ILE A 57 -6.73 20.20 7.00
N LYS A 58 -6.85 19.08 7.74
CA LYS A 58 -7.68 18.93 8.94
C LYS A 58 -6.91 19.04 10.25
N GLY A 59 -5.58 19.12 10.20
CA GLY A 59 -4.73 19.18 11.39
C GLY A 59 -4.16 17.84 11.84
N LYS A 60 -3.16 17.90 12.72
CA LYS A 60 -2.29 16.77 13.10
C LYS A 60 -2.99 15.65 13.86
N GLU A 61 -4.12 15.96 14.51
CA GLU A 61 -4.88 14.99 15.31
C GLU A 61 -5.67 14.00 14.46
N PHE A 62 -5.85 14.28 13.17
CA PHE A 62 -6.56 13.39 12.27
C PHE A 62 -5.88 12.02 12.21
N SER A 63 -6.71 10.97 12.22
CA SER A 63 -6.30 9.60 12.00
C SER A 63 -7.27 8.91 11.06
N VAL A 64 -6.74 8.13 10.13
CA VAL A 64 -7.57 7.32 9.24
C VAL A 64 -8.27 6.25 10.09
N SER A 65 -9.58 6.15 9.96
CA SER A 65 -10.36 5.13 10.65
C SER A 65 -10.14 3.77 9.98
N TRP A 66 -10.32 2.70 10.77
CA TRP A 66 -10.26 1.33 10.23
C TRP A 66 -11.27 1.12 9.09
N VAL A 67 -12.42 1.80 9.14
CA VAL A 67 -13.45 1.77 8.08
C VAL A 67 -12.90 2.29 6.76
N VAL A 68 -12.18 3.41 6.76
CA VAL A 68 -11.58 3.98 5.54
C VAL A 68 -10.50 3.06 4.99
N ALA A 69 -9.67 2.46 5.85
CA ALA A 69 -8.64 1.53 5.42
C ALA A 69 -9.23 0.26 4.78
N ILE A 70 -10.27 -0.32 5.38
CA ILE A 70 -10.99 -1.47 4.81
C ILE A 70 -11.70 -1.09 3.51
N ALA A 71 -12.37 0.07 3.45
CA ALA A 71 -13.03 0.53 2.24
C ALA A 71 -12.04 0.70 1.07
N LEU A 72 -10.85 1.23 1.34
CA LEU A 72 -9.80 1.33 0.33
C LEU A 72 -9.25 -0.04 -0.08
N ALA A 73 -9.03 -0.96 0.86
CA ALA A 73 -8.61 -2.33 0.53
C ALA A 73 -9.64 -3.05 -0.35
N THR A 74 -10.92 -2.96 0.00
CA THR A 74 -12.02 -3.49 -0.81
C THR A 74 -12.07 -2.84 -2.19
N TYR A 75 -11.93 -1.51 -2.27
CA TYR A 75 -11.89 -0.79 -3.54
C TYR A 75 -10.74 -1.28 -4.43
N TYR A 76 -9.52 -1.38 -3.89
CA TYR A 76 -8.36 -1.89 -4.64
C TYR A 76 -8.58 -3.34 -5.10
N SER A 77 -9.10 -4.19 -4.22
CA SER A 77 -9.41 -5.59 -4.55
C SER A 77 -10.40 -5.68 -5.71
N LEU A 78 -11.51 -4.94 -5.67
CA LEU A 78 -12.50 -4.97 -6.75
C LEU A 78 -11.95 -4.32 -8.04
N PHE A 79 -11.15 -3.26 -7.91
CA PHE A 79 -10.63 -2.55 -9.08
C PHE A 79 -9.54 -3.33 -9.81
N PHE A 80 -8.53 -3.83 -9.08
CA PHE A 80 -7.38 -4.53 -9.65
C PHE A 80 -7.66 -6.00 -9.96
N GLU A 81 -8.44 -6.70 -9.14
CA GLU A 81 -8.69 -8.14 -9.34
C GLU A 81 -9.94 -8.43 -10.16
N TRP A 82 -10.95 -7.57 -10.12
CA TRP A 82 -12.20 -7.83 -10.83
C TRP A 82 -12.40 -6.94 -12.05
N TYR A 83 -12.22 -5.62 -11.91
CA TYR A 83 -12.51 -4.70 -13.01
C TYR A 83 -11.42 -4.70 -14.09
N LEU A 84 -10.15 -4.49 -13.72
CA LEU A 84 -9.02 -4.37 -14.64
C LEU A 84 -8.78 -5.58 -15.57
N PRO A 85 -8.87 -6.85 -15.11
CA PRO A 85 -8.64 -8.02 -15.97
C PRO A 85 -9.64 -8.14 -17.13
N GLN A 86 -10.81 -7.50 -17.02
CA GLN A 86 -11.81 -7.47 -18.09
C GLN A 86 -11.39 -6.60 -19.28
N PHE A 87 -10.50 -5.63 -19.06
CA PHE A 87 -10.05 -4.68 -20.08
C PHE A 87 -8.61 -4.92 -20.53
N TYR A 88 -7.76 -5.45 -19.64
CA TYR A 88 -6.34 -5.56 -19.88
C TYR A 88 -5.84 -6.96 -19.49
N SER A 89 -5.36 -7.71 -20.48
CA SER A 89 -4.79 -9.06 -20.31
C SER A 89 -3.53 -9.12 -19.43
N ARG A 90 -2.97 -7.96 -19.07
CA ARG A 90 -1.84 -7.86 -18.14
C ARG A 90 -2.23 -8.14 -16.69
N TYR A 91 -3.49 -7.89 -16.31
CA TYR A 91 -3.96 -8.12 -14.94
C TYR A 91 -4.60 -9.50 -14.85
N THR A 92 -4.26 -10.22 -13.79
CA THR A 92 -4.80 -11.55 -13.50
C THR A 92 -5.63 -11.42 -12.25
N ALA A 93 -6.83 -11.99 -12.23
CA ALA A 93 -7.62 -12.07 -11.02
C ALA A 93 -6.95 -13.07 -10.06
N ASP A 94 -6.30 -12.57 -9.01
CA ASP A 94 -5.65 -13.37 -7.97
C ASP A 94 -6.23 -13.04 -6.58
N VAL A 95 -6.76 -14.06 -5.92
CA VAL A 95 -7.30 -13.92 -4.55
C VAL A 95 -6.18 -13.63 -3.55
N TYR A 96 -4.94 -14.04 -3.82
CA TYR A 96 -3.79 -13.70 -2.98
C TYR A 96 -3.49 -12.20 -2.97
N ASP A 97 -3.77 -11.48 -4.06
CA ASP A 97 -3.60 -10.02 -4.12
C ASP A 97 -4.63 -9.30 -3.22
N VAL A 98 -5.86 -9.82 -3.16
CA VAL A 98 -6.87 -9.37 -2.19
C VAL A 98 -6.31 -9.46 -0.77
N PHE A 99 -5.76 -10.62 -0.36
CA PHE A 99 -5.15 -10.77 0.95
C PHE A 99 -3.97 -9.80 1.16
N CYS A 100 -3.16 -9.55 0.15
CA CYS A 100 -2.06 -8.58 0.20
C CYS A 100 -2.57 -7.16 0.47
N TYR A 101 -3.63 -6.72 -0.19
CA TYR A 101 -4.23 -5.40 0.03
C TYR A 101 -4.78 -5.24 1.46
N PHE A 102 -5.52 -6.24 1.95
CA PHE A 102 -6.05 -6.23 3.32
C PHE A 102 -4.94 -6.26 4.37
N PHE A 103 -3.91 -7.09 4.15
CA PHE A 103 -2.76 -7.14 5.03
C PHE A 103 -2.01 -5.81 5.04
N GLY A 104 -1.80 -5.21 3.87
CA GLY A 104 -1.22 -3.88 3.72
C GLY A 104 -2.00 -2.80 4.48
N ALA A 105 -3.33 -2.78 4.35
CA ALA A 105 -4.18 -1.86 5.10
C ALA A 105 -4.10 -2.10 6.62
N PHE A 106 -4.05 -3.35 7.06
CA PHE A 106 -3.90 -3.71 8.47
C PHE A 106 -2.55 -3.26 9.04
N THR A 107 -1.45 -3.48 8.32
CA THR A 107 -0.13 -3.00 8.76
C THR A 107 -0.13 -1.48 8.95
N PHE A 108 -0.74 -0.73 8.02
CA PHE A 108 -0.88 0.72 8.17
C PHE A 108 -1.62 1.10 9.46
N LEU A 109 -2.74 0.46 9.78
CA LEU A 109 -3.50 0.76 10.99
C LEU A 109 -2.68 0.53 12.26
N LEU A 110 -1.87 -0.54 12.30
CA LEU A 110 -0.97 -0.82 13.41
C LEU A 110 0.10 0.26 13.57
N PHE A 111 0.74 0.68 12.47
CA PHE A 111 1.81 1.69 12.52
C PHE A 111 1.29 3.11 12.72
N GLN A 112 0.07 3.43 12.25
CA GLN A 112 -0.56 4.74 12.44
C GLN A 112 -0.67 5.09 13.92
N SER A 113 -1.00 4.11 14.76
CA SER A 113 -1.12 4.31 16.21
C SER A 113 0.17 4.86 16.84
N LYS A 114 1.33 4.46 16.33
CA LYS A 114 2.65 4.90 16.81
C LYS A 114 3.00 6.34 16.42
N ILE A 115 2.33 6.90 15.42
CA ILE A 115 2.55 8.29 14.96
C ILE A 115 1.72 9.28 15.79
N LYS A 116 0.60 8.84 16.39
CA LYS A 116 -0.22 9.73 17.23
C LYS A 116 0.56 10.33 18.41
N SER A 117 1.67 9.73 18.85
CA SER A 117 2.46 10.20 19.99
C SER A 117 3.63 11.14 19.63
N THR A 118 3.77 11.56 18.36
CA THR A 118 4.84 12.47 17.89
C THR A 118 4.25 13.75 17.31
#